data_AF-A0A1I1VTL3-F1
#
_entry.id   AF-A0A1I1VTL3-F1
#
_cell.length_a   1.000
_cell.length_b   1.000
_cell.length_c   1.000
_cell.angle_alpha   90.00
_cell.angle_beta   90.00
_cell.angle_gamma   90.00
#
_symmetry.space_group_name_H-M   'P 1'
#
loop_
_entity.id
_entity.type
_entity.pdbx_description
1 polymer ?
#
loop_
_entity_poly.entity_id
_entity_poly.type
_entity_poly.pdbx_seq_one_letter_code
_entity_poly.pdbx_strand_id
1 'polypeptide(L)'
;MDPEAAVALARAVLVDLTADEARAISAALQPVLARLRALPDTCAEGAPDARLRAEQVLRADVPGPALPQSQALAGVPSTTPDGLVRVASFAAPDVSSPSREVGSS
;
A
#
# COMPACT_ATOMS: atom_id res chain seq x y z
N MET A 1 -21.96 4.52 3.78
CA MET A 1 -20.65 5.02 3.34
C MET A 1 -20.91 6.07 2.29
N ASP A 2 -20.23 7.20 2.42
CA ASP A 2 -20.31 8.31 1.47
C ASP A 2 -19.43 8.03 0.23
N PRO A 3 -19.77 8.49 -0.99
CA PRO A 3 -18.92 8.34 -2.17
C PRO A 3 -17.50 8.90 -2.02
N GLU A 4 -17.30 9.95 -1.22
CA GLU A 4 -15.95 10.46 -0.92
C GLU A 4 -15.12 9.41 -0.17
N ALA A 5 -15.74 8.69 0.77
CA ALA A 5 -15.10 7.61 1.51
C ALA A 5 -14.78 6.40 0.61
N ALA A 6 -15.60 6.12 -0.41
CA ALA A 6 -15.29 5.09 -1.40
C ALA A 6 -14.05 5.45 -2.25
N VAL A 7 -13.94 6.71 -2.68
CA VAL A 7 -12.76 7.21 -3.42
C VAL A 7 -11.51 7.15 -2.54
N ALA A 8 -11.61 7.57 -1.27
CA ALA A 8 -10.49 7.51 -0.33
C ALA A 8 -10.01 6.06 -0.11
N LEU A 9 -10.94 5.12 0.06
CA LEU A 9 -10.63 3.70 0.20
C LEU A 9 -9.97 3.15 -1.07
N ALA A 10 -10.49 3.48 -2.25
CA ALA A 10 -9.93 3.03 -3.52
C ALA A 10 -8.51 3.55 -3.74
N ARG A 11 -8.26 4.82 -3.43
CA ARG A 11 -6.90 5.40 -3.46
C ARG A 11 -5.94 4.70 -2.51
N ALA A 12 -6.39 4.31 -1.32
CA ALA A 12 -5.56 3.56 -0.36
C ALA A 12 -5.12 2.20 -0.91
N VAL A 13 -5.87 1.62 -1.85
CA VAL A 13 -5.53 0.35 -2.53
C VAL A 13 -5.07 0.55 -3.99
N LEU A 14 -4.67 1.78 -4.34
CA LEU A 14 -4.16 2.15 -5.68
C LEU A 14 -5.13 1.84 -6.83
N VAL A 15 -6.43 1.99 -6.58
CA VAL A 15 -7.49 1.88 -7.58
C VAL A 15 -8.06 3.28 -7.86
N ASP A 16 -8.01 3.69 -9.12
CA ASP A 16 -8.68 4.90 -9.58
C ASP A 16 -10.15 4.62 -9.87
N LEU A 17 -11.04 5.44 -9.30
CA LEU A 17 -12.47 5.36 -9.54
C LEU A 17 -12.98 6.62 -10.21
N THR A 18 -13.84 6.44 -11.21
CA THR A 18 -14.72 7.51 -11.70
C THR A 18 -15.81 7.82 -10.67
N ALA A 19 -16.47 8.97 -10.84
CA ALA A 19 -17.59 9.36 -9.97
C ALA A 19 -18.76 8.35 -10.00
N ASP A 20 -19.03 7.75 -11.17
CA ASP A 20 -20.08 6.73 -11.31
C ASP A 20 -19.71 5.43 -10.60
N GLU A 21 -18.46 4.98 -10.73
CA GLU A 21 -17.96 3.80 -10.02
C GLU A 21 -17.94 4.01 -8.51
N ALA A 22 -17.51 5.19 -8.04
CA ALA A 22 -17.55 5.53 -6.63
C ALA A 22 -18.98 5.48 -6.05
N ARG A 23 -19.96 5.98 -6.80
CA ARG A 23 -21.38 5.88 -6.42
C ARG A 23 -21.86 4.42 -6.37
N ALA A 24 -21.56 3.64 -7.41
CA ALA A 24 -21.95 2.23 -7.49
C ALA A 24 -21.33 1.39 -6.36
N ILE A 25 -20.02 1.56 -6.11
CA ILE A 25 -19.28 0.89 -5.03
C ILE A 25 -19.83 1.30 -3.66
N SER A 26 -20.14 2.58 -3.47
CA SER A 26 -20.76 3.05 -2.23
C SER A 26 -22.10 2.37 -1.97
N ALA A 27 -22.96 2.29 -2.98
CA ALA A 27 -24.24 1.61 -2.88
C ALA A 27 -24.07 0.10 -2.60
N ALA A 28 -23.11 -0.55 -3.26
CA ALA A 28 -22.82 -1.97 -3.07
C ALA A 28 -22.23 -2.30 -1.68
N LEU A 29 -21.42 -1.41 -1.12
CA LEU A 29 -20.77 -1.63 0.18
C LEU A 29 -21.69 -1.31 1.37
N GLN A 30 -22.72 -0.49 1.20
CA GLN A 30 -23.69 -0.17 2.25
C GLN A 30 -24.32 -1.42 2.92
N PRO A 31 -24.89 -2.39 2.19
CA PRO A 31 -25.46 -3.58 2.82
C PRO A 31 -24.41 -4.45 3.53
N VAL A 32 -23.18 -4.51 3.00
CA VAL A 32 -22.07 -5.24 3.63
C VAL A 32 -21.70 -4.60 4.97
N LEU A 33 -21.51 -3.27 4.99
CA LEU A 33 -21.19 -2.53 6.20
C LEU A 33 -22.33 -2.56 7.22
N ALA A 34 -23.58 -2.49 6.77
CA ALA A 34 -24.75 -2.64 7.65
C ALA A 34 -24.76 -4.01 8.32
N ARG A 35 -24.49 -5.08 7.55
CA ARG A 35 -24.38 -6.44 8.09
C ARG A 35 -23.24 -6.57 9.10
N LEU A 36 -22.06 -6.01 8.80
CA LEU A 36 -20.91 -6.05 9.71
C LEU A 36 -21.18 -5.32 11.02
N ARG A 37 -21.87 -4.17 10.99
CA ARG A 37 -22.25 -3.42 12.20
C ARG A 37 -23.35 -4.10 13.03
N ALA A 38 -24.15 -4.96 12.41
CA ALA A 38 -25.16 -5.75 13.11
C ALA A 38 -24.57 -7.00 13.79
N LEU A 39 -23.27 -7.28 13.61
CA LEU A 39 -22.60 -8.34 14.35
C LEU A 39 -22.50 -7.95 15.83
N PRO A 40 -22.77 -8.87 16.76
CA PRO A 40 -22.72 -8.57 18.18
C PRO A 40 -21.27 -8.29 18.63
N ASP A 41 -21.07 -7.20 19.37
CA ASP A 41 -19.77 -6.80 19.94
C ASP A 41 -19.18 -7.86 20.89
N THR A 42 -20.04 -8.76 21.41
CA THR A 42 -19.70 -9.79 22.40
C THR A 42 -18.81 -10.93 21.87
N CYS A 43 -18.49 -10.97 20.57
CA CYS A 43 -17.60 -11.99 20.01
C CYS A 43 -16.09 -11.67 20.17
N ALA A 44 -15.71 -10.45 20.59
CA ALA A 44 -14.32 -10.01 20.64
C ALA A 44 -13.79 -9.69 22.06
N GLU A 45 -14.67 -9.52 23.05
CA GLU A 45 -14.25 -9.13 24.39
C GLU A 45 -13.54 -10.30 25.10
N GLY A 46 -12.25 -10.14 25.39
CA GLY A 46 -11.40 -11.19 25.98
C GLY A 46 -10.91 -12.25 24.98
N ALA A 47 -11.31 -12.18 23.71
CA ALA A 47 -10.75 -13.04 22.67
C ALA A 47 -9.30 -12.60 22.38
N PRO A 48 -8.32 -13.51 22.42
CA PRO A 48 -6.97 -13.16 21.99
C PRO A 48 -6.99 -12.82 20.50
N ASP A 49 -6.24 -11.79 20.12
CA ASP A 49 -5.94 -11.52 18.71
C ASP A 49 -5.51 -12.82 18.02
N ALA A 50 -6.24 -13.21 16.97
CA ALA A 50 -5.94 -14.40 16.17
C ALA A 50 -4.72 -14.19 15.26
N ARG A 51 -3.62 -13.73 15.82
CA ARG A 51 -2.32 -13.69 15.14
C ARG A 51 -1.73 -15.08 15.23
N LEU A 52 -1.25 -15.61 14.09
CA LEU A 52 -0.39 -16.78 14.12
C LEU A 52 0.79 -16.47 15.04
N ARG A 53 0.94 -17.23 16.12
CA ARG A 53 2.14 -17.17 16.97
C ARG A 53 3.29 -17.75 16.16
N ALA A 54 3.90 -16.93 15.32
CA ALA A 54 5.21 -17.25 14.78
C ALA A 54 6.21 -17.05 15.93
N GLU A 55 6.87 -18.13 16.34
CA GLU A 55 8.14 -18.01 17.03
C GLU A 55 9.04 -17.07 16.23
N GLN A 56 9.89 -16.27 16.88
CA GLN A 56 10.81 -15.38 16.16
C GLN A 56 11.76 -16.22 15.29
N VAL A 57 11.47 -16.30 13.99
CA VAL A 57 12.33 -16.98 13.01
C VAL A 57 13.42 -16.00 12.61
N LEU A 58 14.63 -16.23 13.10
CA LEU A 58 15.82 -15.46 12.73
C LEU A 58 16.48 -16.09 11.50
N ARG A 59 16.86 -15.26 10.53
CA ARG A 59 17.69 -15.67 9.39
C ARG A 59 19.15 -15.38 9.72
N ALA A 60 20.04 -16.34 9.45
CA ALA A 60 21.48 -16.11 9.52
C ALA A 60 21.90 -15.03 8.50
N ASP A 61 22.88 -14.20 8.87
CA ASP A 61 23.45 -13.18 8.00
C ASP A 61 24.51 -13.77 7.06
N VAL A 62 24.06 -14.64 6.16
CA VAL A 62 24.90 -15.31 5.16
C VAL A 62 24.31 -15.02 3.77
N PRO A 63 25.13 -14.60 2.78
CA PRO A 63 24.63 -14.33 1.44
C PRO A 63 24.06 -15.60 0.81
N GLY A 64 22.84 -15.50 0.27
CA GLY A 64 22.21 -16.54 -0.55
C GLY A 64 22.57 -16.41 -2.03
N PRO A 65 22.27 -17.43 -2.86
CA PRO A 65 22.45 -17.35 -4.30
C PRO A 65 21.54 -16.26 -4.89
N ALA A 66 22.09 -15.41 -5.76
CA ALA A 66 21.32 -14.39 -6.46
C ALA A 66 20.58 -14.99 -7.67
N LEU A 67 19.40 -14.42 -7.97
CA LEU A 67 18.64 -14.76 -9.18
C LEU A 67 19.31 -14.14 -10.42
N PRO A 68 19.47 -14.86 -11.55
CA PRO A 68 19.98 -14.26 -12.78
C PRO A 68 19.13 -13.07 -13.24
N GLN A 69 19.76 -12.00 -13.74
CA GLN A 69 19.07 -10.76 -14.12
C GLN A 69 17.94 -11.00 -15.15
N SER A 70 18.16 -11.88 -16.12
CA SER A 70 17.15 -12.24 -17.12
C SER A 70 15.90 -12.87 -16.50
N GLN A 71 16.06 -13.66 -15.43
CA GLN A 71 14.94 -14.23 -14.68
C GLN A 71 14.30 -13.20 -13.76
N ALA A 72 15.09 -12.32 -13.14
CA ALA A 72 14.59 -11.24 -12.29
C ALA A 72 13.73 -10.23 -13.07
N LEU A 73 14.05 -10.00 -14.34
CA LEU A 73 13.31 -9.09 -15.22
C LEU A 73 12.16 -9.78 -15.99
N ALA A 74 11.94 -11.08 -15.78
CA ALA A 74 10.86 -11.80 -16.45
C ALA A 74 9.50 -11.25 -16.03
N GLY A 75 8.69 -10.81 -17.01
CA GLY A 75 7.37 -10.23 -16.75
C GLY A 75 7.36 -8.73 -16.41
N VAL A 76 8.53 -8.08 -16.36
CA VAL A 76 8.60 -6.62 -16.22
C VAL A 76 8.06 -5.96 -17.49
N PRO A 77 7.07 -5.04 -17.40
CA PRO A 77 6.45 -4.44 -18.59
C PRO A 77 7.40 -3.61 -19.46
N SER A 78 8.41 -2.98 -18.86
CA SER A 78 9.37 -2.14 -19.58
C SER A 78 10.70 -2.04 -18.85
N THR A 79 11.80 -2.15 -19.61
CA THR A 79 13.17 -2.10 -19.10
C THR A 79 14.04 -1.15 -19.91
N THR A 80 15.16 -0.74 -19.32
CA THR A 80 16.22 0.00 -20.01
C THR A 80 17.30 -0.96 -20.55
N PRO A 81 18.15 -0.52 -21.51
CA PRO A 81 19.25 -1.36 -22.03
C PRO A 81 20.28 -1.76 -20.97
N ASP A 82 20.45 -0.96 -19.91
CA ASP A 82 21.29 -1.24 -18.75
C ASP A 82 20.61 -2.14 -17.70
N GLY A 83 19.39 -2.63 -17.97
CA GLY A 83 18.71 -3.63 -17.16
C GLY A 83 18.01 -3.07 -15.92
N LEU A 84 17.56 -1.82 -15.97
CA LEU A 84 16.70 -1.19 -14.97
C LEU A 84 15.23 -1.32 -15.35
N VAL A 85 14.35 -1.34 -14.35
CA VAL A 85 12.89 -1.30 -14.55
C VAL A 85 12.46 0.14 -14.82
N ARG A 86 11.73 0.36 -15.93
CA ARG A 86 11.17 1.68 -16.23
C ARG A 86 9.82 1.84 -15.52
N VAL A 87 9.71 2.89 -14.71
CA VAL A 87 8.47 3.33 -14.06
C VAL A 87 8.25 4.81 -14.34
N ALA A 88 7.00 5.27 -14.29
CA ALA A 88 6.71 6.70 -14.34
C ALA A 88 7.40 7.39 -13.16
N SER A 89 8.09 8.50 -13.40
CA SER A 89 8.64 9.30 -12.31
C SER A 89 7.50 10.01 -11.60
N PHE A 90 7.50 9.95 -10.27
CA PHE A 90 6.73 10.88 -9.47
C PHE A 90 7.53 12.18 -9.39
N ALA A 91 6.88 13.34 -9.55
CA ALA A 91 7.53 14.60 -9.23
C ALA A 91 7.98 14.52 -7.76
N ALA A 92 9.29 14.59 -7.51
CA ALA A 92 9.78 14.70 -6.15
C ALA A 92 9.16 15.97 -5.53
N PRO A 93 8.70 15.93 -4.27
CA PRO A 93 8.39 17.16 -3.57
C PRO A 93 9.65 18.04 -3.61
N ASP A 94 9.50 19.29 -4.04
CA ASP A 94 10.57 20.27 -4.16
C ASP A 94 11.16 20.55 -2.76
N VAL A 95 12.13 19.74 -2.35
CA VAL A 95 12.96 19.96 -1.16
C VAL A 95 14.10 20.90 -1.51
N SER A 96 13.77 22.05 -2.10
CA SER A 96 14.65 23.22 -2.12
C SER A 96 14.82 23.71 -0.68
N SER A 97 15.88 23.21 -0.05
CA SER A 97 16.35 23.60 1.27
C SER A 97 16.67 25.10 1.30
N PRO A 98 16.21 25.89 2.29
CA PRO A 98 16.86 27.14 2.60
C PRO A 98 18.12 26.84 3.42
N SER A 99 19.29 26.86 2.77
CA SER A 99 20.56 27.07 3.46
C SER A 99 20.49 28.43 4.16
N ARG A 100 20.13 28.44 5.44
CA ARG A 100 20.26 29.64 6.26
C ARG A 100 21.66 29.62 6.86
N GLU A 101 22.52 30.47 6.30
CA GLU A 101 23.82 30.83 6.86
C GLU A 101 23.67 31.19 8.33
N VAL A 102 24.35 30.43 9.20
CA VAL A 102 24.56 30.84 10.59
C VAL A 102 25.72 31.83 10.56
N GLY A 103 25.39 33.10 10.42
CA GLY A 103 26.35 34.20 10.57
C GLY A 103 26.96 34.17 11.97
N SER A 104 28.28 34.04 12.03
CA SER A 104 29.08 34.32 13.23
C SER A 104 29.51 35.77 13.19
N SER A 105 29.13 36.56 14.20
CA SER A 105 29.89 37.67 14.81
C SER A 105 29.12 38.22 16.00
#